data_AF-A0A2H9L2F0-F1
#
_entry.id   AF-A0A2H9L2F0-F1
#
_cell.length_a   1.000
_cell.length_b   1.000
_cell.length_c   1.000
_cell.angle_alpha   90.00
_cell.angle_beta   90.00
_cell.angle_gamma   90.00
#
_symmetry.space_group_name_H-M   'P 1'
#
loop_
_entity.id
_entity.type
_entity.pdbx_description
1 polymer ?
#
loop_
_entity_poly.entity_id
_entity_poly.type
_entity_poly.pdbx_seq_one_letter_code
_entity_poly.pdbx_strand_id
1 'polypeptide(L)'
;MKTGFALFLLIAAAAPFVFAAISSDEAQAMASPYIGSDSDIILLSKPMEVGSGIYWLYFYSIYSAKKVVIAVNDDNGALVADEPHLSAAAGALYKMRVIDEYAVKNKYSFGVIMPVVQASEGIVQQNQNKLSDLRAQTESKYPTLSFDAVDANLQQVSDLENEALMMLEDGSQMWQSFQETYAAAELPYVISTYKSSYDALFAVFDAYNEYSMSITELQSQVSRSGIKPPDSDSIYNSLENMRDVGLTDIYGKFSSQDPRTGMNSLLNNEQRWVNDSVGSFFFRKNRMETLDAYD
;
A
#
# COMPACT_ATOMS: atom_id res chain seq x y z
N MET A 1 -55.56 -17.16 19.59
CA MET A 1 -54.51 -18.06 20.13
C MET A 1 -53.93 -18.88 18.99
N LYS A 2 -52.59 -18.92 18.92
CA LYS A 2 -51.75 -19.97 18.31
C LYS A 2 -51.76 -20.13 16.78
N THR A 3 -50.96 -19.31 16.10
CA THR A 3 -50.22 -19.69 14.88
C THR A 3 -48.80 -19.10 14.88
N GLY A 4 -48.21 -18.97 16.07
CA GLY A 4 -46.78 -18.67 16.24
C GLY A 4 -46.14 -19.84 16.97
N PHE A 5 -45.76 -20.90 16.24
CA PHE A 5 -44.85 -21.93 16.79
C PHE A 5 -44.25 -22.91 15.77
N ALA A 6 -44.53 -22.79 14.47
CA ALA A 6 -44.11 -23.82 13.49
C ALA A 6 -43.09 -23.34 12.44
N LEU A 7 -42.51 -22.14 12.59
CA LEU A 7 -41.49 -21.62 11.66
C LEU A 7 -40.14 -21.28 12.34
N PHE A 8 -39.98 -21.62 13.63
CA PHE A 8 -38.74 -21.39 14.38
C PHE A 8 -37.93 -22.68 14.62
N LEU A 9 -38.39 -23.83 14.11
CA LEU A 9 -37.76 -25.15 14.31
C LEU A 9 -37.13 -25.75 13.03
N LEU A 10 -37.04 -24.97 11.95
CA LEU A 10 -36.33 -25.37 10.72
C LEU A 10 -35.05 -24.57 10.46
N ILE A 11 -34.66 -23.68 11.38
CA ILE A 11 -33.34 -23.02 11.40
C ILE A 11 -32.40 -23.71 12.42
N ALA A 12 -32.92 -24.57 13.29
CA ALA A 12 -32.14 -25.32 14.29
C ALA A 12 -31.60 -26.69 13.78
N ALA A 13 -31.74 -26.99 12.49
CA ALA A 13 -31.23 -28.22 11.87
C ALA A 13 -30.16 -27.99 10.79
N ALA A 14 -29.65 -26.75 10.66
CA ALA A 14 -28.31 -26.52 10.16
C ALA A 14 -27.42 -26.30 11.39
N ALA A 15 -27.17 -27.40 12.12
CA ALA A 15 -25.97 -27.42 12.96
C ALA A 15 -24.82 -26.96 12.06
N PRO A 16 -24.01 -25.97 12.47
CA PRO A 16 -22.75 -25.77 11.76
C PRO A 16 -22.08 -27.13 11.82
N PHE A 17 -21.77 -27.72 10.67
CA PHE A 17 -20.71 -28.70 10.64
C PHE A 17 -19.52 -27.95 11.24
N VAL A 18 -19.24 -28.22 12.51
CA VAL A 18 -18.00 -27.84 13.17
C VAL A 18 -16.94 -28.68 12.45
N PHE A 19 -16.57 -28.25 11.24
CA PHE A 19 -15.23 -28.54 10.75
C PHE A 19 -14.34 -27.85 11.76
N ALA A 20 -13.71 -28.64 12.62
CA ALA A 20 -12.81 -28.11 13.61
C ALA A 20 -11.63 -27.54 12.82
N ALA A 21 -11.57 -26.20 12.72
CA ALA A 21 -10.39 -25.50 12.25
C ALA A 21 -9.19 -26.01 13.06
N ILE A 22 -8.16 -26.48 12.37
CA ILE A 22 -6.95 -26.98 13.01
C ILE A 22 -6.21 -25.82 13.69
N SER A 23 -5.47 -26.14 14.73
CA SER A 23 -4.55 -25.18 15.34
C SER A 23 -3.33 -24.89 14.45
N SER A 24 -2.69 -23.74 14.67
CA SER A 24 -1.41 -23.40 14.03
C SER A 24 -0.32 -24.45 14.31
N ASP A 25 -0.37 -25.12 15.48
CA ASP A 25 0.60 -26.16 15.85
C ASP A 25 0.38 -27.44 15.05
N GLU A 26 -0.89 -27.84 14.83
CA GLU A 26 -1.24 -28.97 13.96
C GLU A 26 -0.87 -28.69 12.50
N ALA A 27 -1.15 -27.47 12.01
CA ALA A 27 -0.72 -27.04 10.69
C ALA A 27 0.81 -27.08 10.54
N GLN A 28 1.53 -26.61 11.58
CA GLN A 28 2.98 -26.60 11.57
C GLN A 28 3.55 -28.03 11.62
N ALA A 29 2.97 -28.92 12.42
CA ALA A 29 3.37 -30.32 12.46
C ALA A 29 3.23 -30.98 11.08
N MET A 30 2.14 -30.68 10.36
CA MET A 30 1.93 -31.16 9.00
C MET A 30 2.94 -30.58 7.99
N ALA A 31 3.26 -29.29 8.10
CA ALA A 31 4.17 -28.61 7.17
C ALA A 31 5.66 -28.92 7.43
N SER A 32 6.03 -29.21 8.68
CA SER A 32 7.43 -29.34 9.14
C SER A 32 8.32 -30.28 8.30
N PRO A 33 7.85 -31.48 7.87
CA PRO A 33 8.65 -32.35 7.01
C PRO A 33 9.08 -31.70 5.69
N TYR A 34 8.28 -30.77 5.18
CA TYR A 34 8.50 -30.09 3.91
C TYR A 34 9.19 -28.73 4.06
N ILE A 35 9.18 -28.14 5.25
CA ILE A 35 9.90 -26.90 5.59
C ILE A 35 11.40 -27.17 5.73
N GLY A 36 11.77 -28.32 6.30
CA GLY A 36 13.15 -28.64 6.68
C GLY A 36 13.57 -27.92 7.97
N SER A 37 14.87 -27.90 8.28
CA SER A 37 15.41 -27.14 9.42
C SER A 37 15.66 -25.65 9.09
N ASP A 38 14.98 -25.13 8.07
CA ASP A 38 15.19 -23.77 7.55
C ASP A 38 14.48 -22.74 8.44
N SER A 39 15.26 -21.98 9.22
CA SER A 39 14.77 -20.91 10.10
C SER A 39 14.14 -19.72 9.39
N ASP A 40 14.31 -19.64 8.07
CA ASP A 40 13.92 -18.46 7.27
C ASP A 40 12.49 -18.56 6.71
N ILE A 41 11.78 -19.65 7.03
CA ILE A 41 10.37 -19.82 6.67
C ILE A 41 9.52 -18.84 7.48
N ILE A 42 8.72 -18.09 6.76
CA ILE A 42 7.74 -17.14 7.27
C ILE A 42 6.40 -17.88 7.38
N LEU A 43 5.70 -17.61 8.47
CA LEU A 43 4.33 -18.06 8.74
C LEU A 43 3.42 -16.84 8.84
N LEU A 44 2.22 -16.96 8.30
CA LEU A 44 1.14 -15.99 8.49
C LEU A 44 0.59 -16.04 9.92
N SER A 45 0.14 -14.91 10.46
CA SER A 45 -0.43 -14.88 11.82
C SER A 45 -1.77 -15.61 11.94
N LYS A 46 -2.43 -15.91 10.82
CA LYS A 46 -3.69 -16.65 10.71
C LYS A 46 -3.81 -17.26 9.31
N PRO A 47 -4.71 -18.23 9.08
CA PRO A 47 -4.86 -18.82 7.76
C PRO A 47 -5.47 -17.80 6.77
N MET A 48 -5.18 -18.00 5.49
CA MET A 48 -5.65 -17.17 4.39
C MET A 48 -6.78 -17.86 3.64
N GLU A 49 -7.89 -17.16 3.44
CA GLU A 49 -8.98 -17.60 2.58
C GLU A 49 -8.59 -17.37 1.11
N VAL A 50 -8.58 -18.43 0.31
CA VAL A 50 -8.23 -18.41 -1.12
C VAL A 50 -9.25 -19.23 -1.90
N GLY A 51 -10.13 -18.53 -2.64
CA GLY A 51 -11.20 -19.18 -3.39
C GLY A 51 -12.19 -19.86 -2.44
N SER A 52 -12.34 -21.18 -2.55
CA SER A 52 -13.23 -21.96 -1.67
C SER A 52 -12.51 -22.63 -0.50
N GLY A 53 -11.23 -22.37 -0.27
CA GLY A 53 -10.44 -22.99 0.79
C GLY A 53 -9.80 -21.97 1.74
N ILE A 54 -9.46 -22.42 2.94
CA ILE A 54 -8.76 -21.63 3.96
C ILE A 54 -7.47 -22.38 4.31
N TYR A 55 -6.33 -21.68 4.28
CA TYR A 55 -5.02 -22.32 4.31
C TYR A 55 -4.05 -21.67 5.30
N TRP A 56 -3.38 -22.49 6.09
CA TRP A 56 -2.14 -22.11 6.76
C TRP A 56 -1.00 -22.14 5.75
N LEU A 57 -0.31 -21.02 5.57
CA LEU A 57 0.71 -20.84 4.53
C LEU A 57 2.09 -20.64 5.15
N TYR A 58 3.04 -21.45 4.68
CA TYR A 58 4.46 -21.41 5.04
C TYR A 58 5.30 -21.16 3.79
N PHE A 59 6.17 -20.16 3.84
CA PHE A 59 6.84 -19.67 2.64
C PHE A 59 8.12 -18.89 2.94
N TYR A 60 8.96 -18.69 1.93
CA TYR A 60 10.07 -17.75 2.04
C TYR A 60 9.69 -16.36 1.54
N SER A 61 10.39 -15.33 2.04
CA SER A 61 10.34 -13.97 1.49
C SER A 61 10.39 -13.95 -0.04
N ILE A 62 9.66 -13.02 -0.66
CA ILE A 62 9.65 -12.86 -2.12
C ILE A 62 11.05 -12.54 -2.69
N TYR A 63 11.94 -12.00 -1.85
CA TYR A 63 13.34 -11.71 -2.16
C TYR A 63 14.33 -12.85 -1.85
N SER A 64 13.89 -13.91 -1.15
CA SER A 64 14.77 -15.05 -0.82
C SER A 64 15.26 -15.75 -2.09
N ALA A 65 16.49 -16.26 -2.09
CA ALA A 65 16.95 -17.16 -3.15
C ALA A 65 16.27 -18.54 -3.06
N LYS A 66 15.79 -18.93 -1.87
CA LYS A 66 14.99 -20.15 -1.66
C LYS A 66 13.52 -19.87 -1.99
N LYS A 67 12.85 -20.84 -2.60
CA LYS A 67 11.43 -20.78 -2.95
C LYS A 67 10.74 -22.05 -2.45
N VAL A 68 9.62 -21.88 -1.78
CA VAL A 68 8.69 -22.95 -1.41
C VAL A 68 7.41 -22.29 -0.94
N VAL A 69 6.27 -22.88 -1.26
CA VAL A 69 5.00 -22.58 -0.62
C VAL A 69 4.42 -23.91 -0.17
N ILE A 70 4.11 -24.00 1.12
CA ILE A 70 3.40 -25.13 1.70
C ILE A 70 2.08 -24.59 2.21
N ALA A 71 0.99 -25.24 1.80
CA ALA A 71 -0.34 -24.93 2.27
C ALA A 71 -0.92 -26.14 3.01
N VAL A 72 -1.49 -25.89 4.18
CA VAL A 72 -2.23 -26.88 4.96
C VAL A 72 -3.66 -26.39 5.09
N ASN A 73 -4.62 -27.23 4.71
CA ASN A 73 -6.04 -26.90 4.74
C ASN A 73 -6.52 -26.79 6.19
N ASP A 74 -7.12 -25.65 6.53
CA ASP A 74 -7.58 -25.32 7.88
C ASP A 74 -8.68 -26.26 8.39
N ASP A 75 -9.56 -26.76 7.51
CA ASP A 75 -10.71 -27.57 7.88
C ASP A 75 -10.35 -29.02 8.28
N ASN A 76 -9.25 -29.55 7.73
CA ASN A 76 -8.95 -30.98 7.85
C ASN A 76 -7.47 -31.32 8.12
N GLY A 77 -6.58 -30.33 8.21
CA GLY A 77 -5.16 -30.57 8.48
C GLY A 77 -4.39 -31.21 7.32
N ALA A 78 -5.00 -31.37 6.15
CA ALA A 78 -4.35 -32.01 5.03
C ALA A 78 -3.43 -31.04 4.29
N LEU A 79 -2.27 -31.56 3.88
CA LEU A 79 -1.38 -30.89 2.97
C LEU A 79 -2.06 -30.68 1.60
N VAL A 80 -2.03 -29.46 1.07
CA VAL A 80 -2.59 -29.17 -0.25
C VAL A 80 -1.62 -29.66 -1.32
N ALA A 81 -1.93 -30.80 -1.91
CA ALA A 81 -1.16 -31.38 -3.02
C ALA A 81 -1.79 -31.16 -4.40
N ASP A 82 -2.94 -30.48 -4.46
CA ASP A 82 -3.56 -30.06 -5.72
C ASP A 82 -2.84 -28.81 -6.26
N GLU A 83 -2.20 -28.94 -7.41
CA GLU A 83 -1.37 -27.88 -8.00
C GLU A 83 -2.15 -26.59 -8.31
N PRO A 84 -3.38 -26.63 -8.89
CA PRO A 84 -4.20 -25.43 -9.05
C PRO A 84 -4.49 -24.68 -7.75
N HIS A 85 -4.95 -25.37 -6.69
CA HIS A 85 -5.25 -24.72 -5.41
C HIS A 85 -3.98 -24.17 -4.76
N LEU A 86 -2.87 -24.92 -4.78
CA LEU A 86 -1.61 -24.47 -4.22
C LEU A 86 -1.04 -23.26 -4.99
N SER A 87 -1.16 -23.24 -6.32
CA SER A 87 -0.74 -22.11 -7.15
C SER A 87 -1.57 -20.86 -6.88
N ALA A 88 -2.89 -21.01 -6.69
CA ALA A 88 -3.76 -19.89 -6.31
C ALA A 88 -3.36 -19.32 -4.94
N ALA A 89 -3.09 -20.18 -3.95
CA ALA A 89 -2.63 -19.76 -2.63
C ALA A 89 -1.26 -19.08 -2.69
N ALA A 90 -0.33 -19.61 -3.48
CA ALA A 90 0.97 -19.00 -3.71
C ALA A 90 0.86 -17.62 -4.39
N GLY A 91 -0.03 -17.45 -5.37
CA GLY A 91 -0.26 -16.16 -6.02
C GLY A 91 -0.87 -15.11 -5.08
N ALA A 92 -1.87 -15.50 -4.28
CA ALA A 92 -2.45 -14.64 -3.25
C ALA A 92 -1.39 -14.21 -2.22
N LEU A 93 -0.61 -15.17 -1.74
CA LEU A 93 0.50 -14.91 -0.82
C LEU A 93 1.53 -13.96 -1.45
N TYR A 94 1.93 -14.18 -2.70
CA TYR A 94 2.90 -13.32 -3.38
C TYR A 94 2.41 -11.86 -3.41
N LYS A 95 1.15 -11.63 -3.78
CA LYS A 95 0.52 -10.30 -3.80
C LYS A 95 0.54 -9.62 -2.43
N MET A 96 0.15 -10.33 -1.38
CA MET A 96 0.23 -9.83 -0.01
C MET A 96 1.67 -9.47 0.35
N ARG A 97 2.65 -10.30 -0.03
CA ARG A 97 4.07 -10.04 0.26
C ARG A 97 4.68 -8.91 -0.56
N VAL A 98 4.16 -8.60 -1.73
CA VAL A 98 4.51 -7.34 -2.41
C VAL A 98 4.07 -6.17 -1.53
N ILE A 99 2.88 -6.19 -0.94
CA ILE A 99 2.46 -5.12 -0.02
C ILE A 99 3.35 -5.09 1.24
N ASP A 100 3.50 -6.21 1.94
CA ASP A 100 4.27 -6.24 3.19
C ASP A 100 5.78 -5.97 2.99
N GLU A 101 6.42 -6.69 2.07
CA GLU A 101 7.87 -6.67 1.96
C GLU A 101 8.39 -5.56 1.05
N TYR A 102 7.56 -5.02 0.17
CA TYR A 102 7.92 -3.86 -0.64
C TYR A 102 7.26 -2.58 -0.11
N ALA A 103 5.94 -2.47 -0.08
CA ALA A 103 5.29 -1.21 0.30
C ALA A 103 5.51 -0.88 1.79
N VAL A 104 5.19 -1.79 2.71
CA VAL A 104 5.29 -1.52 4.16
C VAL A 104 6.75 -1.38 4.60
N LYS A 105 7.63 -2.34 4.28
CA LYS A 105 9.05 -2.28 4.68
C LYS A 105 9.78 -1.06 4.15
N ASN A 106 9.50 -0.63 2.92
CA ASN A 106 10.10 0.58 2.36
C ASN A 106 9.33 1.86 2.73
N LYS A 107 8.34 1.81 3.63
CA LYS A 107 7.57 2.97 4.09
C LYS A 107 6.81 3.70 2.96
N TYR A 108 6.22 2.92 2.04
CA TYR A 108 5.29 3.37 0.99
C TYR A 108 3.85 2.92 1.24
N SER A 109 3.56 2.46 2.45
CA SER A 109 2.21 2.04 2.85
C SER A 109 1.29 3.23 3.08
N PHE A 110 -0.02 3.01 2.93
CA PHE A 110 -1.05 4.02 3.18
C PHE A 110 -0.90 4.68 4.56
N GLY A 111 -0.71 3.88 5.62
CA GLY A 111 -0.54 4.37 6.98
C GLY A 111 0.74 5.19 7.24
N VAL A 112 1.69 5.23 6.29
CA VAL A 112 2.85 6.13 6.35
C VAL A 112 2.61 7.39 5.51
N ILE A 113 2.03 7.24 4.33
CA ILE A 113 1.90 8.34 3.37
C ILE A 113 0.75 9.27 3.77
N MET A 114 -0.40 8.71 4.12
CA MET A 114 -1.62 9.47 4.41
C MET A 114 -1.40 10.57 5.46
N PRO A 115 -0.74 10.32 6.61
CA PRO A 115 -0.49 11.38 7.59
C PRO A 115 0.41 12.51 7.08
N VAL A 116 1.32 12.22 6.16
CA VAL A 116 2.22 13.23 5.56
C VAL A 116 1.44 14.15 4.62
N VAL A 117 0.62 13.57 3.74
CA VAL A 117 -0.24 14.36 2.83
C VAL A 117 -1.26 15.17 3.61
N GLN A 118 -1.84 14.60 4.68
CA GLN A 118 -2.80 15.31 5.53
C GLN A 118 -2.16 16.48 6.29
N ALA A 119 -0.91 16.32 6.75
CA ALA A 119 -0.17 17.41 7.35
C ALA A 119 0.15 18.51 6.31
N SER A 120 0.45 18.13 5.07
CA SER A 120 0.72 19.05 3.96
C SER A 120 -0.49 19.91 3.62
N GLU A 121 -1.69 19.33 3.55
CA GLU A 121 -2.95 20.06 3.32
C GLU A 121 -3.12 21.24 4.30
N GLY A 122 -2.80 21.02 5.58
CA GLY A 122 -2.82 22.06 6.60
C GLY A 122 -1.80 23.19 6.36
N ILE A 123 -0.63 22.87 5.80
CA ILE A 123 0.41 23.85 5.44
C ILE A 123 0.01 24.60 4.17
N VAL A 124 -0.55 23.92 3.17
CA VAL A 124 -1.09 24.52 1.94
C VAL A 124 -2.13 25.58 2.29
N GLN A 125 -3.09 25.25 3.16
CA GLN A 125 -4.11 26.20 3.61
C GLN A 125 -3.52 27.42 4.34
N GLN A 126 -2.47 27.21 5.16
CA GLN A 126 -1.75 28.32 5.79
C GLN A 126 -1.02 29.19 4.77
N ASN A 127 -0.41 28.59 3.75
CA ASN A 127 0.31 29.30 2.72
C ASN A 127 -0.64 30.07 1.79
N GLN A 128 -1.84 29.57 1.50
CA GLN A 128 -2.88 30.32 0.78
C GLN A 128 -3.26 31.62 1.51
N ASN A 129 -3.46 31.55 2.84
CA ASN A 129 -3.76 32.74 3.64
C ASN A 129 -2.59 33.74 3.63
N LYS A 130 -1.36 33.26 3.85
CA LYS A 130 -0.15 34.10 3.80
C LYS A 130 0.04 34.74 2.41
N LEU A 131 -0.25 34.01 1.33
CA LEU A 131 -0.15 34.50 -0.04
C LEU A 131 -1.18 35.59 -0.31
N SER A 132 -2.44 35.39 0.12
CA SER A 132 -3.50 36.41 0.02
C SER A 132 -3.12 37.70 0.77
N ASP A 133 -2.60 37.58 1.99
CA ASP A 133 -2.15 38.73 2.78
C ASP A 133 -0.97 39.46 2.12
N LEU A 134 0.01 38.70 1.62
CA LEU A 134 1.17 39.25 0.90
C LEU A 134 0.74 39.97 -0.37
N ARG A 135 -0.18 39.37 -1.14
CA ARG A 135 -0.77 39.93 -2.35
C ARG A 135 -1.45 41.27 -2.05
N ALA A 136 -2.35 41.31 -1.06
CA ALA A 136 -3.08 42.51 -0.68
C ALA A 136 -2.14 43.67 -0.27
N GLN A 137 -1.07 43.36 0.46
CA GLN A 137 -0.07 44.34 0.88
C GLN A 137 0.84 44.81 -0.27
N THR A 138 1.10 43.95 -1.25
CA THR A 138 2.06 44.20 -2.34
C THR A 138 1.40 44.88 -3.54
N GLU A 139 0.28 44.36 -4.05
CA GLU A 139 -0.35 44.84 -5.29
C GLU A 139 -0.87 46.29 -5.15
N SER A 140 -1.22 46.72 -3.94
CA SER A 140 -1.59 48.13 -3.67
C SER A 140 -0.44 49.11 -3.89
N LYS A 141 0.81 48.66 -3.72
CA LYS A 141 2.04 49.47 -3.88
C LYS A 141 2.76 49.20 -5.19
N TYR A 142 2.69 47.97 -5.68
CA TYR A 142 3.43 47.46 -6.83
C TYR A 142 2.49 46.71 -7.80
N PRO A 143 1.64 47.44 -8.56
CA PRO A 143 0.57 46.83 -9.36
C PRO A 143 1.04 45.95 -10.53
N THR A 144 2.33 46.00 -10.86
CA THR A 144 2.94 45.21 -11.94
C THR A 144 3.43 43.84 -11.48
N LEU A 145 3.46 43.57 -10.17
CA LEU A 145 3.71 42.22 -9.65
C LEU A 145 2.38 41.49 -9.54
N SER A 146 2.28 40.31 -10.14
CA SER A 146 1.12 39.42 -10.02
C SER A 146 1.50 38.17 -9.23
N PHE A 147 0.61 37.78 -8.33
CA PHE A 147 0.72 36.54 -7.53
C PHE A 147 -0.14 35.41 -8.11
N ASP A 148 -0.84 35.64 -9.23
CA ASP A 148 -1.87 34.73 -9.75
C ASP A 148 -1.34 33.34 -10.08
N ALA A 149 -0.12 33.24 -10.61
CA ALA A 149 0.49 31.94 -10.94
C ALA A 149 0.84 31.14 -9.67
N VAL A 150 1.31 31.81 -8.61
CA VAL A 150 1.62 31.16 -7.33
C VAL A 150 0.33 30.67 -6.67
N ASP A 151 -0.72 31.49 -6.71
CA ASP A 151 -2.03 31.18 -6.14
C ASP A 151 -2.70 30.00 -6.87
N ALA A 152 -2.74 30.05 -8.21
CA ALA A 152 -3.30 28.99 -9.04
C ALA A 152 -2.57 27.66 -8.83
N ASN A 153 -1.23 27.66 -8.81
CA ASN A 153 -0.46 26.43 -8.63
C ASN A 153 -0.57 25.89 -7.19
N LEU A 154 -0.65 26.76 -6.18
CA LEU A 154 -0.91 26.33 -4.79
C LEU A 154 -2.30 25.73 -4.63
N GLN A 155 -3.32 26.31 -5.29
CA GLN A 155 -4.66 25.74 -5.33
C GLN A 155 -4.66 24.37 -6.02
N GLN A 156 -3.93 24.22 -7.13
CA GLN A 156 -3.82 22.93 -7.81
C GLN A 156 -3.14 21.86 -6.93
N VAL A 157 -2.13 22.22 -6.14
CA VAL A 157 -1.56 21.32 -5.13
C VAL A 157 -2.64 20.90 -4.13
N SER A 158 -3.42 21.85 -3.59
CA SER A 158 -4.50 21.56 -2.65
C SER A 158 -5.56 20.61 -3.23
N ASP A 159 -5.99 20.85 -4.47
CA ASP A 159 -7.02 20.03 -5.14
C ASP A 159 -6.53 18.58 -5.33
N LEU A 160 -5.28 18.41 -5.78
CA LEU A 160 -4.69 17.08 -5.99
C LEU A 160 -4.37 16.37 -4.68
N GLU A 161 -4.00 17.10 -3.61
CA GLU A 161 -3.83 16.52 -2.28
C GLU A 161 -5.16 15.96 -1.75
N ASN A 162 -6.25 16.69 -1.91
CA ASN A 162 -7.59 16.23 -1.52
C ASN A 162 -8.02 14.96 -2.27
N GLU A 163 -7.75 14.90 -3.58
CA GLU A 163 -8.00 13.69 -4.38
C GLU A 163 -7.15 12.51 -3.92
N ALA A 164 -5.85 12.74 -3.69
CA ALA A 164 -4.93 11.71 -3.22
C ALA A 164 -5.31 11.21 -1.81
N LEU A 165 -5.73 12.10 -0.90
CA LEU A 165 -6.12 11.77 0.47
C LEU A 165 -7.29 10.80 0.52
N MET A 166 -8.33 11.04 -0.28
CA MET A 166 -9.47 10.10 -0.35
C MET A 166 -9.02 8.70 -0.77
N MET A 167 -8.15 8.59 -1.79
CA MET A 167 -7.64 7.29 -2.24
C MET A 167 -6.75 6.61 -1.20
N LEU A 168 -5.94 7.39 -0.48
CA LEU A 168 -5.07 6.89 0.58
C LEU A 168 -5.88 6.39 1.79
N GLU A 169 -6.96 7.08 2.14
CA GLU A 169 -7.89 6.68 3.20
C GLU A 169 -8.61 5.38 2.82
N ASP A 170 -9.22 5.31 1.63
CA ASP A 170 -9.85 4.11 1.10
C ASP A 170 -8.87 2.93 1.09
N GLY A 171 -7.65 3.16 0.59
CA GLY A 171 -6.58 2.16 0.57
C GLY A 171 -6.20 1.67 1.96
N SER A 172 -6.11 2.58 2.93
CA SER A 172 -5.82 2.24 4.33
C SER A 172 -6.92 1.34 4.92
N GLN A 173 -8.19 1.67 4.67
CA GLN A 173 -9.34 0.87 5.14
C GLN A 173 -9.38 -0.50 4.47
N MET A 174 -9.16 -0.58 3.16
CA MET A 174 -9.10 -1.86 2.42
C MET A 174 -7.95 -2.74 2.91
N TRP A 175 -6.77 -2.15 3.15
CA TRP A 175 -5.64 -2.92 3.67
C TRP A 175 -5.89 -3.41 5.09
N GLN A 176 -6.50 -2.59 5.94
CA GLN A 176 -6.90 -2.99 7.28
C GLN A 176 -7.93 -4.12 7.24
N SER A 177 -8.96 -4.01 6.40
CA SER A 177 -9.96 -5.07 6.15
C SER A 177 -9.28 -6.38 5.78
N PHE A 178 -8.37 -6.35 4.79
CA PHE A 178 -7.61 -7.54 4.43
C PHE A 178 -6.79 -8.07 5.61
N GLN A 179 -6.14 -7.22 6.41
CA GLN A 179 -5.39 -7.67 7.58
C GLN A 179 -6.28 -8.29 8.65
N GLU A 180 -7.58 -7.95 8.70
CA GLU A 180 -8.59 -8.50 9.60
C GLU A 180 -9.22 -9.79 9.08
N THR A 181 -9.37 -9.97 7.77
CA THR A 181 -10.03 -11.15 7.16
C THR A 181 -9.04 -12.18 6.62
N TYR A 182 -7.89 -11.73 6.10
CA TYR A 182 -6.98 -12.49 5.24
C TYR A 182 -7.71 -13.11 4.03
N ALA A 183 -8.73 -12.43 3.51
CA ALA A 183 -9.43 -12.85 2.30
C ALA A 183 -8.65 -12.44 1.05
N ALA A 184 -8.13 -13.43 0.31
CA ALA A 184 -7.33 -13.19 -0.89
C ALA A 184 -8.09 -12.45 -2.00
N ALA A 185 -9.43 -12.51 -1.99
CA ALA A 185 -10.28 -11.78 -2.92
C ALA A 185 -10.14 -10.25 -2.80
N GLU A 186 -9.69 -9.74 -1.64
CA GLU A 186 -9.48 -8.31 -1.40
C GLU A 186 -8.16 -7.79 -2.01
N LEU A 187 -7.14 -8.65 -2.12
CA LEU A 187 -5.78 -8.26 -2.54
C LEU A 187 -5.71 -7.57 -3.92
N PRO A 188 -6.43 -7.99 -4.97
CA PRO A 188 -6.43 -7.29 -6.25
C PRO A 188 -6.89 -5.83 -6.14
N TYR A 189 -7.90 -5.57 -5.29
CA TYR A 189 -8.40 -4.22 -5.05
C TYR A 189 -7.38 -3.39 -4.28
N VAL A 190 -6.80 -3.93 -3.21
CA VAL A 190 -5.73 -3.25 -2.45
C VAL A 190 -4.55 -2.87 -3.36
N ILE A 191 -4.10 -3.78 -4.22
CA ILE A 191 -3.03 -3.51 -5.18
C ILE A 191 -3.43 -2.43 -6.19
N SER A 192 -4.65 -2.48 -6.71
CA SER A 192 -5.17 -1.46 -7.63
C SER A 192 -5.21 -0.08 -6.98
N THR A 193 -5.61 -0.01 -5.71
CA THR A 193 -5.61 1.23 -4.93
C THR A 193 -4.18 1.74 -4.71
N TYR A 194 -3.22 0.87 -4.37
CA TYR A 194 -1.81 1.29 -4.26
C TYR A 194 -1.29 1.92 -5.56
N LYS A 195 -1.58 1.30 -6.71
CA LYS A 195 -1.17 1.85 -8.02
C LYS A 195 -1.79 3.23 -8.26
N SER A 196 -3.10 3.35 -8.04
CA SER A 196 -3.84 4.59 -8.26
C SER A 196 -3.38 5.71 -7.30
N SER A 197 -3.18 5.40 -6.02
CA SER A 197 -2.66 6.34 -5.04
C SER A 197 -1.25 6.79 -5.38
N TYR A 198 -0.37 5.89 -5.87
CA TYR A 198 0.95 6.31 -6.31
C TYR A 198 0.88 7.25 -7.51
N ASP A 199 0.04 6.97 -8.50
CA ASP A 199 -0.16 7.89 -9.63
C ASP A 199 -0.69 9.26 -9.18
N ALA A 200 -1.66 9.29 -8.27
CA ALA A 200 -2.17 10.54 -7.69
C ALA A 200 -1.08 11.33 -6.95
N LEU A 201 -0.23 10.66 -6.15
CA LEU A 201 0.90 11.30 -5.47
C LEU A 201 1.91 11.89 -6.45
N PHE A 202 2.19 11.21 -7.57
CA PHE A 202 3.07 11.77 -8.59
C PHE A 202 2.46 13.03 -9.23
N ALA A 203 1.15 13.07 -9.45
CA ALA A 203 0.49 14.30 -9.90
C ALA A 203 0.61 15.44 -8.87
N VAL A 204 0.45 15.15 -7.57
CA VAL A 204 0.71 16.12 -6.49
C VAL A 204 2.15 16.64 -6.55
N PHE A 205 3.13 15.76 -6.76
CA PHE A 205 4.53 16.14 -6.84
C PHE A 205 4.87 17.00 -8.05
N ASP A 206 4.27 16.71 -9.21
CA ASP A 206 4.41 17.54 -10.39
C ASP A 206 3.82 18.94 -10.14
N ALA A 207 2.63 19.03 -9.54
CA ALA A 207 2.02 20.31 -9.15
C ALA A 207 2.85 21.06 -8.08
N TYR A 208 3.41 20.34 -7.10
CA TYR A 208 4.31 20.92 -6.09
C TYR A 208 5.56 21.53 -6.73
N ASN A 209 6.14 20.86 -7.73
CA ASN A 209 7.27 21.38 -8.48
C ASN A 209 6.89 22.63 -9.29
N GLU A 210 5.73 22.63 -9.95
CA GLU A 210 5.20 23.81 -10.67
C GLU A 210 4.94 25.00 -9.72
N TYR A 211 4.39 24.75 -8.53
CA TYR A 211 4.24 25.74 -7.47
C TYR A 211 5.60 26.31 -7.05
N SER A 212 6.59 25.47 -6.77
CA SER A 212 7.94 25.90 -6.40
C SER A 212 8.62 26.71 -7.51
N MET A 213 8.40 26.34 -8.78
CA MET A 213 8.88 27.11 -9.93
C MET A 213 8.21 28.48 -10.04
N SER A 214 6.91 28.58 -9.77
CA SER A 214 6.18 29.86 -9.79
C SER A 214 6.69 30.84 -8.72
N ILE A 215 7.06 30.35 -7.54
CA ILE A 215 7.72 31.13 -6.49
C ILE A 215 9.06 31.67 -6.98
N THR A 216 9.88 30.82 -7.60
CA THR A 216 11.19 31.22 -8.13
C THR A 216 11.06 32.30 -9.20
N GLU A 217 10.08 32.17 -10.09
CA GLU A 217 9.81 33.17 -11.12
C GLU A 217 9.37 34.51 -10.51
N LEU A 218 8.47 34.49 -9.52
CA LEU A 218 8.03 35.71 -8.84
C LEU A 218 9.15 36.37 -8.04
N GLN A 219 9.99 35.59 -7.35
CA GLN A 219 11.19 36.09 -6.69
C GLN A 219 12.15 36.76 -7.68
N SER A 220 12.36 36.16 -8.86
CA SER A 220 13.15 36.74 -9.95
C SER A 220 12.55 38.06 -10.46
N GLN A 221 11.23 38.15 -10.59
CA GLN A 221 10.54 39.39 -10.95
C GLN A 221 10.74 40.48 -9.89
N VAL A 222 10.62 40.15 -8.60
CA VAL A 222 10.91 41.07 -7.49
C VAL A 222 12.35 41.57 -7.57
N SER A 223 13.34 40.68 -7.76
CA SER A 223 14.76 41.07 -7.84
C SER A 223 15.10 41.94 -9.05
N ARG A 224 14.40 41.78 -10.18
CA ARG A 224 14.60 42.58 -11.39
C ARG A 224 13.74 43.84 -11.43
N SER A 225 12.81 43.98 -10.49
CA SER A 225 11.94 45.14 -10.38
C SER A 225 12.68 46.37 -9.83
N GLY A 226 12.02 47.53 -9.88
CA GLY A 226 12.50 48.74 -9.22
C GLY A 226 12.22 48.82 -7.71
N ILE A 227 11.72 47.73 -7.10
CA ILE A 227 11.36 47.67 -5.67
C ILE A 227 12.64 47.71 -4.84
N LYS A 228 12.70 48.62 -3.88
CA LYS A 228 13.87 48.80 -3.01
C LYS A 228 13.69 48.07 -1.68
N PRO A 229 14.79 47.68 -1.01
CA PRO A 229 14.73 47.24 0.38
C PRO A 229 14.11 48.33 1.28
N PRO A 230 13.34 47.94 2.32
CA PRO A 230 13.17 46.58 2.83
C PRO A 230 12.07 45.76 2.13
N ASP A 231 11.27 46.36 1.25
CA ASP A 231 10.09 45.71 0.66
C ASP A 231 10.47 44.50 -0.22
N SER A 232 11.50 44.64 -1.06
CA SER A 232 12.00 43.54 -1.91
C SER A 232 12.37 42.30 -1.10
N ASP A 233 13.08 42.50 0.01
CA ASP A 233 13.59 41.43 0.85
C ASP A 233 12.45 40.77 1.63
N SER A 234 11.48 41.57 2.08
CA SER A 234 10.27 41.09 2.74
C SER A 234 9.44 40.18 1.82
N ILE A 235 9.18 40.62 0.58
CA ILE A 235 8.42 39.83 -0.40
C ILE A 235 9.18 38.54 -0.73
N TYR A 236 10.48 38.64 -1.02
CA TYR A 236 11.32 37.50 -1.36
C TYR A 236 11.32 36.43 -0.25
N ASN A 237 11.56 36.85 1.00
CA ASN A 237 11.62 35.94 2.15
C ASN A 237 10.24 35.35 2.48
N SER A 238 9.17 36.12 2.31
CA SER A 238 7.80 35.61 2.51
C SER A 238 7.47 34.51 1.51
N LEU A 239 7.82 34.70 0.23
CA LEU A 239 7.70 33.69 -0.81
C LEU A 239 8.54 32.45 -0.51
N GLU A 240 9.78 32.62 -0.06
CA GLU A 240 10.66 31.50 0.29
C GLU A 240 10.11 30.68 1.47
N ASN A 241 9.57 31.34 2.49
CA ASN A 241 8.99 30.68 3.66
C ASN A 241 7.70 29.89 3.35
N MET A 242 7.08 30.12 2.19
CA MET A 242 5.90 29.36 1.72
C MET A 242 6.26 28.23 0.75
N ARG A 243 7.53 28.13 0.34
CA ARG A 243 7.97 27.20 -0.72
C ARG A 243 7.73 25.74 -0.37
N ASP A 244 8.10 25.34 0.84
CA ASP A 244 7.88 23.97 1.30
C ASP A 244 6.49 23.84 1.92
N VAL A 245 5.73 22.87 1.42
CA VAL A 245 4.41 22.51 1.96
C VAL A 245 4.48 21.26 2.84
N GLY A 246 5.67 20.74 3.12
CA GLY A 246 5.86 19.53 3.93
C GLY A 246 5.95 18.24 3.11
N LEU A 247 6.01 18.35 1.77
CA LEU A 247 6.15 17.21 0.86
C LEU A 247 7.59 16.92 0.43
N THR A 248 8.56 17.76 0.81
CA THR A 248 9.94 17.66 0.30
C THR A 248 10.57 16.27 0.53
N ASP A 249 10.43 15.70 1.74
CA ASP A 249 11.01 14.39 2.07
C ASP A 249 10.37 13.24 1.29
N ILE A 250 9.03 13.23 1.20
CA ILE A 250 8.32 12.18 0.47
C ILE A 250 8.55 12.30 -1.04
N TYR A 251 8.58 13.52 -1.57
CA TYR A 251 8.93 13.81 -2.95
C TYR A 251 10.33 13.29 -3.31
N GLY A 252 11.35 13.62 -2.50
CA GLY A 252 12.73 13.17 -2.72
C GLY A 252 12.85 11.63 -2.74
N LYS A 253 12.06 10.96 -1.89
CA LYS A 253 12.01 9.50 -1.84
C LYS A 253 11.28 8.88 -3.04
N PHE A 254 10.16 9.45 -3.46
CA PHE A 254 9.38 8.95 -4.61
C PHE A 254 10.10 9.19 -5.93
N SER A 255 10.71 10.37 -6.11
CA SER A 255 11.49 10.69 -7.30
C SER A 255 12.73 9.80 -7.46
N SER A 256 13.38 9.39 -6.36
CA SER A 256 14.59 8.55 -6.42
C SER A 256 14.33 7.06 -6.64
N GLN A 257 13.21 6.52 -6.15
CA GLN A 257 12.95 5.07 -6.17
C GLN A 257 11.77 4.65 -7.05
N ASP A 258 10.87 5.57 -7.39
CA ASP A 258 9.62 5.32 -8.14
C ASP A 258 8.86 4.04 -7.71
N PRO A 259 8.05 4.12 -6.64
CA PRO A 259 7.37 2.94 -6.11
C PRO A 259 6.40 2.27 -7.08
N ARG A 260 5.93 2.99 -8.11
CA ARG A 260 5.08 2.44 -9.16
C ARG A 260 5.82 1.41 -9.99
N THR A 261 7.00 1.79 -10.46
CA THR A 261 7.86 0.93 -11.28
C THR A 261 8.31 -0.29 -10.49
N GLY A 262 8.73 -0.11 -9.23
CA GLY A 262 9.15 -1.23 -8.38
C GLY A 262 8.01 -2.21 -8.08
N MET A 263 6.82 -1.73 -7.71
CA MET A 263 5.66 -2.60 -7.47
C MET A 263 5.23 -3.34 -8.74
N ASN A 264 5.18 -2.67 -9.91
CA ASN A 264 4.85 -3.32 -11.18
C ASN A 264 5.89 -4.38 -11.57
N SER A 265 7.17 -4.11 -11.37
CA SER A 265 8.24 -5.08 -11.62
C SER A 265 8.09 -6.34 -10.78
N LEU A 266 7.74 -6.19 -9.49
CA LEU A 266 7.46 -7.34 -8.61
C LEU A 266 6.23 -8.12 -9.09
N LEU A 267 5.11 -7.44 -9.36
CA LEU A 267 3.89 -8.11 -9.83
C LEU A 267 4.11 -8.88 -11.15
N ASN A 268 4.96 -8.39 -12.05
CA ASN A 268 5.32 -9.10 -13.28
C ASN A 268 6.15 -10.38 -13.03
N ASN A 269 6.77 -10.53 -11.85
CA ASN A 269 7.52 -11.72 -11.46
C ASN A 269 6.67 -12.77 -10.71
N GLU A 270 5.39 -12.49 -10.46
CA GLU A 270 4.47 -13.36 -9.71
C GLU A 270 4.49 -14.80 -10.23
N GLN A 271 4.23 -14.98 -11.54
CA GLN A 271 4.12 -16.32 -12.12
C GLN A 271 5.41 -17.14 -11.95
N ARG A 272 6.58 -16.51 -12.12
CA ARG A 272 7.86 -17.18 -11.95
C ARG A 272 8.03 -17.63 -10.49
N TRP A 273 7.77 -16.73 -9.54
CA TRP A 273 7.89 -17.04 -8.13
C TRP A 273 6.91 -18.15 -7.69
N VAL A 274 5.68 -18.12 -8.21
CA VAL A 274 4.66 -19.15 -7.96
C VAL A 274 5.14 -20.49 -8.48
N ASN A 275 5.55 -20.57 -9.75
CA ASN A 275 6.03 -21.80 -10.37
C ASN A 275 7.23 -22.40 -9.61
N ASP A 276 8.22 -21.57 -9.27
CA ASP A 276 9.41 -22.03 -8.54
C ASP A 276 9.05 -22.53 -7.14
N SER A 277 8.13 -21.86 -6.46
CA SER A 277 7.69 -22.21 -5.10
C SER A 277 6.87 -23.50 -5.06
N VAL A 278 5.92 -23.64 -5.98
CA VAL A 278 5.07 -24.83 -6.13
C VAL A 278 5.91 -26.03 -6.59
N GLY A 279 6.79 -25.85 -7.57
CA GLY A 279 7.71 -26.89 -8.02
C GLY A 279 8.65 -27.37 -6.92
N SER A 280 9.16 -26.44 -6.10
CA SER A 280 9.99 -26.78 -4.94
C SER A 280 9.23 -27.58 -3.89
N PHE A 281 7.94 -27.28 -3.67
CA PHE A 281 7.09 -28.07 -2.80
C PHE A 281 6.93 -29.51 -3.32
N PHE A 282 6.53 -29.69 -4.58
CA PHE A 282 6.35 -31.03 -5.15
C PHE A 282 7.65 -31.84 -5.18
N PHE A 283 8.79 -31.21 -5.44
CA PHE A 283 10.10 -31.86 -5.32
C PHE A 283 10.35 -32.38 -3.90
N ARG A 284 10.09 -31.54 -2.87
CA ARG A 284 10.25 -31.93 -1.47
C ARG A 284 9.28 -33.04 -1.08
N LYS A 285 8.01 -32.96 -1.51
CA LYS A 285 6.99 -33.98 -1.28
C LYS A 285 7.39 -35.33 -1.87
N ASN A 286 7.72 -35.37 -3.15
CA ASN A 286 8.13 -36.59 -3.83
C ASN A 286 9.37 -37.22 -3.18
N ARG A 287 10.31 -36.39 -2.72
CA ARG A 287 11.50 -36.87 -2.00
C ARG A 287 11.13 -37.53 -0.67
N MET A 288 10.22 -36.96 0.11
CA MET A 288 9.76 -37.57 1.38
C MET A 288 9.01 -38.88 1.12
N GLU A 289 8.05 -38.87 0.20
CA GLU A 289 7.29 -40.09 -0.15
C GLU A 289 8.18 -41.22 -0.68
N THR A 290 9.27 -40.87 -1.39
CA THR A 290 10.25 -41.86 -1.83
C THR A 290 11.05 -42.44 -0.67
N LEU A 291 11.47 -41.60 0.29
CA LEU A 291 12.22 -42.06 1.47
C LEU A 291 11.36 -42.96 2.36
N ASP A 292 10.10 -42.59 2.59
CA ASP A 292 9.14 -43.38 3.38
C ASP A 292 8.85 -44.75 2.73
N ALA A 293 8.98 -44.87 1.41
CA ALA A 293 8.79 -46.14 0.70
C ALA A 293 10.00 -47.09 0.79
N TYR A 294 11.16 -46.61 1.25
CA TYR A 294 12.37 -47.42 1.46
C TYR A 294 12.55 -47.90 2.91
N ASP A 295 11.82 -47.32 3.86
CA ASP A 295 11.76 -47.71 5.28
C ASP A 295 10.68 -48.78 5.56
#